data_AF-A0A3D0C8V9-F1
#
_entry.id   AF-A0A3D0C8V9-F1
#
_cell.length_a   1.000
_cell.length_b   1.000
_cell.length_c   1.000
_cell.angle_alpha   90.00
_cell.angle_beta   90.00
_cell.angle_gamma   90.00
#
_symmetry.space_group_name_H-M   'P 1'
#
loop_
_entity.id
_entity.type
_entity.pdbx_description
1 polymer ?
#
loop_
_entity_poly.entity_id
_entity_poly.type
_entity_poly.pdbx_seq_one_letter_code
_entity_poly.pdbx_strand_id
1 'polypeptide(L)'
;MNKEWADKVRSQRYLADVREHGCLVCQRPPQAHHLTHAQGLRGMRRTGDQWAVPLCQEHHFNLHAHGNESQWWALQGLDPIAWAKRNWEYFNEK
;
A
#
# COMPACT_ATOMS: atom_id res chain seq x y z
N MET A 1 -6.88 4.46 -21.54
CA MET A 1 -6.63 4.44 -20.09
C MET A 1 -7.70 3.59 -19.45
N ASN A 2 -7.37 2.36 -19.05
CA ASN A 2 -8.33 1.44 -18.44
C ASN A 2 -8.92 2.08 -17.18
N LYS A 3 -10.25 2.20 -17.15
CA LYS A 3 -11.04 2.86 -16.09
C LYS A 3 -10.94 2.15 -14.73
N GLU A 4 -10.42 0.93 -14.69
CA GLU A 4 -10.43 0.04 -13.52
C GLU A 4 -9.64 0.57 -12.32
N TRP A 5 -8.70 1.50 -12.54
CA TRP A 5 -7.85 2.08 -11.50
C TRP A 5 -8.27 3.48 -11.05
N ALA A 6 -9.30 4.05 -11.69
CA ALA A 6 -9.77 5.41 -11.42
C ALA A 6 -10.65 5.48 -10.16
N ASP A 7 -11.33 4.39 -9.81
CA ASP A 7 -12.28 4.36 -8.70
C ASP A 7 -11.62 4.03 -7.36
N LYS A 8 -12.09 4.67 -6.28
CA LYS A 8 -11.65 4.36 -4.91
C LYS A 8 -12.40 3.14 -4.42
N VAL A 9 -11.70 2.02 -4.25
CA VAL A 9 -12.29 0.81 -3.67
C VAL A 9 -12.29 0.90 -2.15
N ARG A 10 -13.33 0.37 -1.50
CA ARG A 10 -13.37 0.13 -0.06
C ARG A 10 -13.67 -1.35 0.17
N SER A 11 -12.75 -2.08 0.77
CA SER A 11 -12.88 -3.53 0.96
C SER A 11 -12.17 -3.99 2.23
N GLN A 12 -12.94 -4.30 3.27
CA GLN A 12 -12.40 -4.88 4.50
C GLN A 12 -11.78 -6.27 4.25
N ARG A 13 -12.34 -7.05 3.33
CA ARG A 13 -11.79 -8.36 2.92
C ARG A 13 -10.40 -8.20 2.31
N TYR A 14 -10.19 -7.20 1.46
CA TYR A 14 -8.86 -6.92 0.91
C TYR A 14 -7.88 -6.44 1.97
N LEU A 15 -8.30 -5.55 2.88
CA LEU A 15 -7.43 -5.13 3.98
C LEU A 15 -7.09 -6.28 4.93
N ALA A 16 -7.94 -7.30 5.05
CA ALA A 16 -7.61 -8.52 5.78
C ALA A 16 -6.52 -9.31 5.02
N ASP A 17 -6.70 -9.57 3.72
CA ASP A 17 -5.70 -10.23 2.85
C ASP A 17 -4.34 -9.51 2.94
N VAL A 18 -4.30 -8.18 2.81
CA VAL A 18 -3.07 -7.39 2.96
C VAL A 18 -2.36 -7.66 4.28
N ARG A 19 -3.08 -7.89 5.37
CA ARG A 19 -2.50 -8.17 6.70
C ARG A 19 -2.03 -9.62 6.86
N GLU A 20 -2.41 -10.52 5.96
CA GLU A 20 -1.90 -11.90 5.94
C GLU A 20 -0.50 -11.99 5.31
N HIS A 21 -0.09 -10.98 4.55
CA HIS A 21 1.28 -10.87 4.04
C HIS A 21 2.26 -10.49 5.15
N GLY A 22 3.56 -10.67 4.91
CA GLY A 22 4.60 -10.10 5.77
C GLY A 22 4.87 -8.63 5.43
N CYS A 23 5.40 -7.86 6.38
CA CYS A 23 5.90 -6.51 6.10
C CYS A 23 6.88 -6.52 4.91
N LEU A 24 6.67 -5.64 3.93
CA LEU A 24 7.51 -5.63 2.72
C LEU A 24 9.01 -5.45 2.99
N VAL A 25 9.38 -4.81 4.09
CA VAL A 25 10.78 -4.55 4.45
C VAL A 25 11.41 -5.69 5.26
N CYS A 26 10.66 -6.28 6.19
CA CYS A 26 11.25 -7.20 7.19
C CYS A 26 10.42 -8.44 7.52
N GLN A 27 9.33 -8.69 6.79
CA GLN A 27 8.43 -9.83 6.93
C GLN A 27 7.72 -10.00 8.30
N ARG A 28 7.95 -9.10 9.26
CA ARG A 28 7.21 -9.05 10.53
C ARG A 28 5.70 -8.81 10.31
N PRO A 29 4.83 -9.20 11.27
CA PRO A 29 3.38 -8.97 11.18
C PRO A 29 3.04 -7.51 10.83
N PRO A 30 2.28 -7.28 9.74
CA PRO A 30 2.03 -5.93 9.27
C PRO A 30 0.67 -5.36 9.71
N GLN A 31 0.54 -4.07 9.47
CA GLN A 31 -0.72 -3.35 9.34
C GLN A 31 -0.86 -2.91 7.89
N ALA A 32 -2.09 -2.67 7.45
CA ALA A 32 -2.36 -2.11 6.14
C ALA A 32 -2.01 -0.61 6.12
N HIS A 33 -1.04 -0.24 5.28
CA HIS A 33 -0.62 1.13 5.02
C HIS A 33 -1.15 1.58 3.65
N HIS A 34 -1.93 2.66 3.60
CA HIS A 34 -2.46 3.21 2.35
C HIS A 34 -1.42 4.12 1.70
N LEU A 35 -0.97 3.78 0.49
CA LEU A 35 -0.03 4.62 -0.25
C LEU A 35 -0.68 5.97 -0.57
N THR A 36 -0.06 7.08 -0.18
CA THR A 36 -0.67 8.42 -0.36
C THR A 36 -0.46 8.98 -1.77
N HIS A 37 0.60 8.53 -2.45
CA HIS A 37 1.05 9.08 -3.73
C HIS A 37 0.49 8.36 -4.98
N ALA A 38 -0.10 7.17 -4.81
CA ALA A 38 -0.42 6.26 -5.92
C ALA A 38 -1.54 6.71 -6.88
N GLN A 39 -2.39 7.67 -6.48
CA GLN A 39 -3.50 8.19 -7.32
C GLN A 39 -3.28 9.62 -7.83
N GLY A 40 -2.06 10.15 -7.76
CA GLY A 40 -1.82 11.57 -8.07
C GLY A 40 -2.57 12.52 -7.12
N LEU A 41 -3.06 12.00 -6.00
CA LEU A 41 -3.74 12.78 -4.97
C LEU A 41 -2.68 13.59 -4.22
N ARG A 42 -2.85 14.92 -4.22
CA ARG A 42 -2.08 15.83 -3.38
C ARG A 42 -2.80 16.00 -2.04
N GLY A 43 -2.10 15.82 -0.92
CA GLY A 43 -2.60 16.08 0.44
C GLY A 43 -3.21 14.88 1.19
N MET A 44 -4.00 15.15 2.23
CA MET A 44 -4.53 14.15 3.21
C MET A 44 -5.66 13.24 2.69
N ARG A 45 -5.85 13.09 1.38
CA ARG A 45 -6.94 12.27 0.85
C ARG A 45 -6.53 10.81 0.76
N ARG A 46 -7.06 9.98 1.66
CA ARG A 46 -6.86 8.52 1.65
C ARG A 46 -7.18 7.94 0.27
N THR A 47 -6.23 7.18 -0.27
CA THR A 47 -6.40 6.36 -1.48
C THR A 47 -7.43 5.26 -1.25
N GLY A 48 -7.87 4.63 -2.33
CA GLY A 48 -8.68 3.42 -2.25
C GLY A 48 -7.91 2.28 -1.60
N ASP A 49 -8.62 1.31 -1.03
CA ASP A 49 -8.04 0.20 -0.29
C ASP A 49 -7.16 -0.69 -1.19
N GLN A 50 -7.38 -0.69 -2.52
CA GLN A 50 -6.53 -1.39 -3.48
C GLN A 50 -5.07 -0.90 -3.49
N TRP A 51 -4.79 0.27 -2.89
CA TRP A 51 -3.45 0.84 -2.75
C TRP A 51 -2.85 0.62 -1.37
N ALA A 52 -3.39 -0.31 -0.58
CA ALA A 52 -2.81 -0.71 0.69
C ALA A 52 -1.65 -1.68 0.50
N VAL A 53 -0.59 -1.51 1.29
CA VAL A 53 0.60 -2.37 1.37
C VAL A 53 0.86 -2.81 2.82
N PRO A 54 1.50 -3.96 3.05
CA PRO A 54 1.80 -4.45 4.39
C PRO A 54 3.07 -3.80 4.97
N LEU A 55 2.93 -3.11 6.10
CA LEU A 55 4.07 -2.61 6.90
C LEU A 55 3.92 -2.94 8.37
N CYS A 56 4.98 -3.45 9.00
CA CYS A 56 4.99 -3.59 10.46
C CYS A 56 4.96 -2.21 11.12
N GLN A 57 4.57 -2.16 12.40
CA GLN A 57 4.40 -0.90 13.13
C GLN A 57 5.66 -0.01 13.09
N GLU A 58 6.84 -0.60 13.22
CA GLU A 58 8.12 0.13 13.21
C GLU A 58 8.41 0.77 11.85
N HIS A 59 8.30 0.01 10.76
CA HIS A 59 8.50 0.57 9.41
C HIS A 59 7.37 1.53 9.01
N HIS A 60 6.15 1.28 9.48
CA HIS A 60 5.04 2.20 9.28
C HIS A 60 5.31 3.56 9.95
N PHE A 61 5.84 3.54 11.19
CA PHE A 61 6.28 4.75 11.87
C PHE A 61 7.46 5.42 11.17
N ASN A 62 8.50 4.66 10.80
CA ASN A 62 9.67 5.20 10.10
C ASN A 62 9.29 5.89 8.77
N LEU A 63 8.35 5.31 8.02
CA LEU A 63 7.81 5.91 6.81
C LEU A 63 7.15 7.26 7.10
N HIS A 64 6.25 7.32 8.09
CA HIS A 64 5.59 8.57 8.47
C HIS A 64 6.56 9.62 9.03
N ALA A 65 7.56 9.18 9.80
CA ALA A 65 8.59 10.04 10.36
C ALA A 65 9.52 10.62 9.28
N HIS A 66 9.76 9.89 8.18
CA HIS A 66 10.54 10.39 7.03
C HIS A 66 9.79 11.49 6.26
N GLY A 67 8.45 11.47 6.27
CA GLY A 67 7.59 12.50 5.68
C GLY A 67 7.48 12.49 4.15
N ASN A 68 8.50 12.01 3.44
CA ASN A 68 8.46 11.77 2.00
C ASN A 68 8.32 10.27 1.69
N GLU A 69 7.08 9.80 1.58
CA GLU A 69 6.76 8.39 1.37
C GLU A 69 7.47 7.79 0.14
N SER A 70 7.42 8.45 -1.02
CA SER A 70 8.05 7.96 -2.25
C SER A 70 9.56 7.79 -2.10
N GLN A 71 10.24 8.74 -1.45
CA GLN A 71 11.67 8.65 -1.19
C GLN A 71 11.98 7.53 -0.20
N TRP A 72 11.17 7.38 0.86
CA TRP A 72 11.36 6.33 1.85
C TRP A 72 11.31 4.94 1.21
N TRP A 73 10.33 4.68 0.35
CA TRP A 73 10.24 3.42 -0.41
C TRP A 73 11.43 3.18 -1.32
N ALA A 74 11.90 4.24 -2.01
CA ALA A 74 13.10 4.16 -2.85
C ALA A 74 14.36 3.81 -2.03
N LEU A 75 14.49 4.35 -0.81
CA LEU A 75 15.59 4.00 0.11
C LEU A 75 15.52 2.54 0.59
N GLN A 76 14.33 1.95 0.67
CA GLN A 76 14.18 0.52 0.96
C GLN A 76 14.43 -0.36 -0.28
N GLY A 77 14.59 0.22 -1.47
CA GLY A 77 14.72 -0.52 -2.74
C GLY A 77 13.44 -1.24 -3.16
N LEU A 78 12.27 -0.75 -2.73
CA LEU A 78 10.98 -1.38 -2.97
C LEU A 78 10.08 -0.52 -3.87
N ASP A 79 9.33 -1.19 -4.74
CA ASP A 79 8.25 -0.56 -5.52
C ASP A 79 6.88 -0.94 -4.91
N PRO A 80 6.31 -0.09 -4.05
CA PRO A 80 5.06 -0.38 -3.36
C PRO A 80 3.85 -0.30 -4.31
N ILE A 81 3.95 0.49 -5.38
CA ILE A 81 2.90 0.64 -6.38
C ILE A 81 2.79 -0.69 -7.14
N ALA A 82 3.89 -1.20 -7.67
CA ALA A 82 3.91 -2.48 -8.38
C ALA A 82 3.45 -3.65 -7.48
N TRP A 83 3.79 -3.64 -6.20
CA TRP A 83 3.28 -4.62 -5.25
C TRP A 83 1.75 -4.52 -5.12
N ALA A 84 1.21 -3.32 -4.87
CA ALA A 84 -0.23 -3.11 -4.69
C ALA A 84 -1.03 -3.54 -5.94
N LYS A 85 -0.51 -3.28 -7.15
CA LYS A 85 -1.13 -3.75 -8.39
C LYS A 85 -1.27 -5.26 -8.46
N ARG A 86 -0.15 -5.95 -8.30
CA ARG A 86 -0.11 -7.41 -8.36
C ARG A 86 -0.98 -8.04 -7.28
N ASN A 87 -0.94 -7.50 -6.06
CA ASN A 87 -1.74 -8.06 -4.97
C ASN A 87 -3.24 -7.85 -5.18
N TRP A 88 -3.65 -6.69 -5.70
CA TRP A 88 -5.05 -6.40 -6.02
C TRP A 88 -5.58 -7.32 -7.14
N GLU A 89 -4.79 -7.51 -8.20
CA GLU A 89 -5.11 -8.46 -9.28
C GLU A 89 -5.28 -9.87 -8.73
N TYR A 90 -4.27 -10.37 -8.01
CA TYR A 90 -4.29 -11.70 -7.39
C TYR A 90 -5.48 -11.89 -6.44
N PHE A 91 -5.83 -10.88 -5.64
CA PHE A 91 -7.00 -10.94 -4.76
C PHE A 91 -8.32 -11.09 -5.51
N ASN A 92 -8.47 -10.46 -6.67
CA ASN A 92 -9.71 -10.54 -7.46
C ASN A 92 -9.81 -11.84 -8.27
N GLU A 93 -8.69 -12.54 -8.48
CA GLU A 93 -8.65 -13.86 -9.11
C GLU A 93 -9.01 -15.00 -8.12
N LYS A 94 -9.05 -14.71 -6.81
CA LYS A 94 -9.43 -15.66 -5.73
C LYS A 94 -10.94 -15.73 -5.50
#